data_AF-A0A382FAP7-F1
#
_entry.id   AF-A0A382FAP7-F1
#
_cell.length_a   1.000
_cell.length_b   1.000
_cell.length_c   1.000
_cell.angle_alpha   90.00
_cell.angle_beta   90.00
_cell.angle_gamma   90.00
#
_symmetry.space_group_name_H-M   'P 1'
#
loop_
_entity.id
_entity.type
_entity.pdbx_description
1 polymer ?
#
loop_
_entity_poly.entity_id
_entity_poly.type
_entity_poly.pdbx_seq_one_letter_code
_entity_poly.pdbx_strand_id
1 'polypeptide(L)'
;MQLQRFTVVRRKAEDQLRWYIFILFLVVGVPYIIGQVIYEQWGGVGCLAPLVGCGGLIGLLTLLGFKEDNGDTKISFEPPARDEKSHEMAVAMVREMVGKQIRLVSVHWSDPGRDEYLYTPDIEHSDKRREVVSWMNEPTEDILSKSRYMVESVKGEEDQIRLASVHWSNLERYEYLYSPEIDGPTPRLRQMLSWKDEATEEILSKSRYMVEPVPGQEDEIRLASVHWSDPERYEYLITSRHQARQDRRDIYSWKREQPTNDILSKSRYRVEFVNSSKEEETEEENWWGAESVPSLSKDALKAHSFAEIISPTEL
;
A
#
# COMPACT_ATOMS: atom_id res chain seq x y z
N MET A 1 22.83 28.01 29.47
CA MET A 1 21.99 27.02 28.74
C MET A 1 20.74 26.55 29.51
N GLN A 2 20.41 27.10 30.69
CA GLN A 2 19.17 26.74 31.41
C GLN A 2 17.99 27.72 31.24
N LEU A 3 18.24 28.98 30.83
CA LEU A 3 17.15 29.96 30.65
C LEU A 3 16.28 29.74 29.40
N GLN A 4 16.78 29.12 28.33
CA GLN A 4 16.01 28.89 27.10
C GLN A 4 15.02 27.72 27.19
N ARG A 5 15.25 26.75 28.10
CA ARG A 5 14.31 25.63 28.31
C ARG A 5 13.06 26.03 29.09
N PHE A 6 13.16 27.03 29.98
CA PHE A 6 12.02 27.51 30.76
C PHE A 6 10.99 28.29 29.94
N THR A 7 11.41 29.06 28.93
CA THR A 7 10.50 29.84 28.08
C THR A 7 9.74 28.99 27.07
N VAL A 8 10.33 27.90 26.55
CA VAL A 8 9.66 26.99 25.60
C VAL A 8 8.60 26.12 26.31
N VAL A 9 8.89 25.63 27.51
CA VAL A 9 7.93 24.86 28.32
C VAL A 9 6.74 25.73 28.76
N ARG A 10 6.99 27.00 29.07
CA ARG A 10 5.94 27.95 29.47
C ARG A 10 4.93 28.25 28.35
N ARG A 11 5.40 28.40 27.09
CA ARG A 11 4.50 28.59 25.92
C ARG A 11 3.62 27.37 25.65
N LYS A 12 4.17 26.16 25.75
CA LYS A 12 3.40 24.92 25.54
C LYS A 12 2.31 24.69 26.59
N ALA A 13 2.55 25.11 27.84
CA ALA A 13 1.56 25.06 28.92
C ALA A 13 0.46 26.13 28.78
N GLU A 14 0.81 27.33 28.30
CA GLU A 14 -0.16 28.41 28.05
C GLU A 14 -1.09 28.10 26.86
N ASP A 15 -0.58 27.48 25.79
CA ASP A 15 -1.39 27.06 24.64
C ASP A 15 -2.32 25.89 24.98
N GLN A 16 -1.86 24.93 25.79
CA GLN A 16 -2.70 23.86 26.33
C GLN A 16 -3.82 24.42 27.22
N LEU A 17 -3.52 25.37 28.12
CA LEU A 17 -4.52 26.01 28.97
C LEU A 17 -5.56 26.80 28.15
N ARG A 18 -5.12 27.53 27.12
CA ARG A 18 -6.02 28.23 26.19
C ARG A 18 -6.95 27.28 25.46
N TRP A 19 -6.44 26.12 25.02
CA TRP A 19 -7.25 25.09 24.40
C TRP A 19 -8.23 24.50 25.43
N TYR A 20 -7.82 24.14 26.65
CA TYR A 20 -8.76 23.67 27.67
C TYR A 20 -9.84 24.70 28.03
N ILE A 21 -9.52 25.99 28.11
CA ILE A 21 -10.51 27.06 28.32
C ILE A 21 -11.46 27.16 27.12
N PHE A 22 -10.97 27.00 25.90
CA PHE A 22 -11.80 27.01 24.70
C PHE A 22 -12.74 25.79 24.62
N ILE A 23 -12.27 24.59 25.00
CA ILE A 23 -13.12 23.39 25.15
C ILE A 23 -14.20 23.64 26.20
N LEU A 24 -13.82 24.18 27.36
CA LEU A 24 -14.76 24.48 28.44
C LEU A 24 -15.84 25.47 27.98
N PHE A 25 -15.46 26.49 27.20
CA PHE A 25 -16.42 27.42 26.61
C PHE A 25 -17.35 26.75 25.60
N LEU A 26 -16.84 25.83 24.77
CA LEU A 26 -17.65 25.07 23.82
C LEU A 26 -18.60 24.07 24.49
N VAL A 27 -18.17 23.43 25.57
CA VAL A 27 -18.96 22.38 26.26
C VAL A 27 -19.93 22.97 27.28
N VAL A 28 -19.61 24.11 27.89
CA VAL A 28 -20.43 24.71 28.96
C VAL A 28 -21.05 26.03 28.50
N GLY A 29 -20.26 26.92 27.91
CA GLY A 29 -20.71 28.25 27.50
C GLY A 29 -21.73 28.22 26.36
N VAL A 30 -21.43 27.46 25.29
CA VAL A 30 -22.32 27.37 24.12
C VAL A 30 -23.68 26.72 24.48
N PRO A 31 -23.75 25.59 25.22
CA PRO A 31 -25.03 25.03 25.64
C PRO A 31 -25.80 25.92 26.60
N TYR A 32 -25.10 26.66 27.48
CA TYR A 32 -25.75 27.63 28.37
C TYR A 32 -26.41 28.78 27.59
N ILE A 33 -25.69 29.38 26.63
CA ILE A 33 -26.23 30.47 25.79
C ILE A 33 -27.40 29.96 24.95
N ILE A 34 -27.27 28.80 24.30
CA ILE A 34 -28.36 28.20 23.52
C ILE A 34 -29.56 27.87 24.42
N GLY A 35 -29.32 27.29 25.60
CA GLY A 35 -30.35 26.99 26.58
C GLY A 35 -31.07 28.24 27.08
N GLN A 36 -30.36 29.34 27.29
CA GLN A 36 -30.93 30.61 27.74
C GLN A 36 -31.78 31.27 26.66
N VAL A 37 -31.31 31.28 25.40
CA VAL A 37 -32.07 31.81 24.25
C VAL A 37 -33.35 31.00 23.99
N ILE A 38 -33.29 29.68 24.13
CA ILE A 38 -34.46 28.80 24.00
C ILE A 38 -35.45 29.02 25.17
N TYR A 39 -34.94 29.18 26.39
CA TYR A 39 -35.75 29.45 27.57
C TYR A 39 -36.48 30.79 27.49
N GLU A 40 -35.82 31.84 27.00
CA GLU A 40 -36.41 33.17 26.80
C GLU A 40 -37.45 33.22 25.67
N GLN A 41 -37.29 32.42 24.60
CA GLN A 41 -38.25 32.38 23.49
C GLN A 41 -39.48 31.48 23.73
N TRP A 42 -39.37 30.41 24.52
CA TRP A 42 -40.41 29.37 24.60
C TRP A 42 -40.96 29.08 26.01
N GLY A 43 -40.38 29.71 27.06
CA GLY A 43 -40.77 29.45 28.45
C GLY A 43 -40.59 27.99 28.88
N GLY A 44 -41.04 27.64 30.09
CA GLY A 44 -40.78 26.34 30.75
C GLY A 44 -41.24 25.07 30.02
N VAL A 45 -41.87 25.18 28.85
CA VAL A 45 -42.24 24.05 27.98
C VAL A 45 -41.07 23.64 27.05
N GLY A 46 -40.05 24.50 26.87
CA GLY A 46 -38.86 24.22 26.05
C GLY A 46 -37.82 23.28 26.68
N CYS A 47 -37.91 22.99 27.98
CA CYS A 47 -36.92 22.18 28.69
C CYS A 47 -37.03 20.65 28.45
N LEU A 48 -38.06 20.18 27.76
CA LEU A 48 -38.24 18.75 27.44
C LEU A 48 -37.88 18.38 26.00
N ALA A 49 -37.66 19.35 25.12
CA ALA A 49 -37.21 19.11 23.74
C ALA A 49 -35.76 18.60 23.58
N PRO A 50 -34.77 18.89 24.47
CA PRO A 50 -33.39 18.45 24.25
C PRO A 50 -33.17 16.95 24.42
N LEU A 51 -34.06 16.23 25.13
CA LEU A 51 -33.89 14.80 25.38
C LEU A 51 -34.25 13.92 24.17
N VAL A 52 -35.03 14.43 23.22
CA VAL A 52 -35.30 13.76 21.93
C VAL A 52 -34.30 14.21 20.86
N GLY A 53 -33.62 15.34 21.06
CA GLY A 53 -32.65 15.93 20.12
C GLY A 53 -31.20 15.45 20.23
N CYS A 54 -30.77 14.89 21.37
CA CYS A 54 -29.39 14.38 21.52
C CYS A 54 -29.15 13.03 20.83
N GLY A 55 -30.20 12.21 20.64
CA GLY A 55 -30.12 11.04 19.76
C GLY A 55 -29.95 11.42 18.29
N GLY A 56 -30.52 12.57 17.90
CA GLY A 56 -30.36 13.16 16.58
C GLY A 56 -28.95 13.66 16.31
N LEU A 57 -28.23 14.19 17.29
CA LEU A 57 -26.87 14.72 17.09
C LEU A 57 -25.81 13.60 17.01
N ILE A 58 -25.99 12.48 17.73
CA ILE A 58 -25.16 11.28 17.53
C ILE A 58 -25.51 10.61 16.19
N GLY A 59 -26.79 10.61 15.81
CA GLY A 59 -27.23 10.24 14.46
C GLY A 59 -26.70 11.18 13.36
N LEU A 60 -26.53 12.46 13.64
CA LEU A 60 -25.97 13.45 12.71
C LEU A 60 -24.45 13.33 12.63
N LEU A 61 -23.76 12.92 13.69
CA LEU A 61 -22.33 12.61 13.68
C LEU A 61 -22.04 11.27 12.98
N THR A 62 -22.96 10.31 12.99
CA THR A 62 -22.87 9.12 12.13
C THR A 62 -23.35 9.37 10.69
N LEU A 63 -24.23 10.36 10.45
CA LEU A 63 -24.60 10.87 9.11
C LEU A 63 -23.58 11.86 8.52
N LEU A 64 -22.73 12.46 9.35
CA LEU A 64 -21.44 13.05 8.96
C LEU A 64 -20.38 11.96 8.75
N GLY A 65 -20.81 10.70 8.59
CA GLY A 65 -20.14 9.74 7.75
C GLY A 65 -19.81 10.44 6.44
N PHE A 66 -18.53 10.77 6.30
CA PHE A 66 -17.87 11.35 5.16
C PHE A 66 -18.76 11.36 3.93
N LYS A 67 -19.25 12.54 3.57
CA LYS A 67 -19.82 12.76 2.25
C LYS A 67 -18.70 12.41 1.28
N GLU A 68 -18.82 11.20 0.74
CA GLU A 68 -17.99 10.61 -0.28
C GLU A 68 -18.17 11.54 -1.47
N ASP A 69 -17.23 12.48 -1.60
CA ASP A 69 -17.17 13.37 -2.74
C ASP A 69 -16.81 12.48 -3.93
N ASN A 70 -17.85 12.00 -4.59
CA ASN A 70 -17.79 11.32 -5.86
C ASN A 70 -17.24 12.33 -6.86
N GLY A 71 -15.91 12.38 -6.98
CA GLY A 71 -15.25 12.96 -8.13
C GLY A 71 -15.88 12.32 -9.37
N ASP A 72 -16.64 13.13 -10.08
CA ASP A 72 -17.53 12.76 -11.18
C ASP A 72 -16.69 12.38 -12.41
N THR A 73 -16.00 11.24 -12.36
CA THR A 73 -15.54 10.55 -13.57
C THR A 73 -16.48 9.38 -13.81
N LYS A 74 -17.51 9.64 -14.63
CA LYS A 74 -18.41 8.64 -15.21
C LYS A 74 -17.63 7.74 -16.16
N ILE A 75 -16.91 6.80 -15.61
CA ILE A 75 -16.48 5.60 -16.31
C ILE A 75 -17.28 4.48 -15.67
N SER A 76 -18.17 3.84 -16.42
CA SER A 76 -18.82 2.61 -15.96
C SER A 76 -17.73 1.54 -15.93
N PHE A 77 -17.30 1.17 -14.74
CA PHE A 77 -16.40 0.03 -14.59
C PHE A 77 -17.28 -1.22 -14.50
N GLU A 78 -17.28 -2.00 -15.58
CA GLU A 78 -17.82 -3.35 -15.52
C GLU A 78 -16.99 -4.18 -14.52
N PRO A 79 -17.62 -5.04 -13.70
CA PRO A 79 -16.88 -6.01 -12.90
C PRO A 79 -16.04 -6.91 -13.82
N PRO A 80 -14.94 -7.48 -13.32
CA PRO A 80 -13.91 -8.09 -14.15
C PRO A 80 -14.50 -9.15 -15.08
N ALA A 81 -14.60 -8.83 -16.37
CA ALA A 81 -14.71 -9.84 -17.38
C ALA A 81 -13.32 -10.50 -17.42
N ARG A 82 -13.22 -11.72 -16.89
CA ARG A 82 -12.13 -12.65 -17.26
C ARG A 82 -12.35 -13.12 -18.69
N ASP A 83 -12.51 -12.17 -19.61
CA ASP A 83 -12.38 -12.47 -21.01
C ASP A 83 -10.91 -12.79 -21.29
N GLU A 84 -10.71 -13.68 -22.26
CA GLU A 84 -9.40 -14.18 -22.65
C GLU A 84 -8.42 -13.05 -22.94
N LYS A 85 -8.92 -11.96 -23.53
CA LYS A 85 -8.13 -10.76 -23.86
C LYS A 85 -7.58 -10.05 -22.62
N SER A 86 -8.40 -9.86 -21.60
CA SER A 86 -7.99 -9.19 -20.35
C SER A 86 -6.95 -10.04 -19.60
N HIS A 87 -7.10 -11.37 -19.63
CA HIS A 87 -6.11 -12.28 -19.07
C HIS A 87 -4.78 -12.25 -19.87
N GLU A 88 -4.83 -12.30 -21.20
CA GLU A 88 -3.63 -12.19 -22.04
C GLU A 88 -2.88 -10.87 -21.81
N MET A 89 -3.60 -9.77 -21.65
CA MET A 89 -3.02 -8.47 -21.28
C MET A 89 -2.37 -8.51 -19.90
N ALA A 90 -3.05 -9.07 -18.89
CA ALA A 90 -2.48 -9.24 -17.55
C ALA A 90 -1.15 -10.04 -17.60
N VAL A 91 -1.16 -11.17 -18.30
CA VAL A 91 0.02 -12.03 -18.47
C VAL A 91 1.14 -11.29 -19.20
N ALA A 92 0.83 -10.50 -20.24
CA ALA A 92 1.83 -9.69 -20.93
C ALA A 92 2.48 -8.65 -20.01
N MET A 93 1.69 -7.94 -19.20
CA MET A 93 2.20 -6.97 -18.23
C MET A 93 3.04 -7.65 -17.14
N VAL A 94 2.62 -8.80 -16.62
CA VAL A 94 3.40 -9.58 -15.65
C VAL A 94 4.73 -10.00 -16.25
N ARG A 95 4.75 -10.54 -17.47
CA ARG A 95 5.99 -10.92 -18.16
C ARG A 95 6.91 -9.73 -18.39
N GLU A 96 6.37 -8.54 -18.61
CA GLU A 96 7.17 -7.33 -18.72
C GLU A 96 7.75 -6.88 -17.37
N MET A 97 7.03 -7.06 -16.27
CA MET A 97 7.43 -6.61 -14.93
C MET A 97 8.37 -7.57 -14.20
N VAL A 98 8.18 -8.88 -14.35
CA VAL A 98 8.91 -9.91 -13.60
C VAL A 98 10.43 -9.76 -13.78
N GLY A 99 11.15 -9.80 -12.65
CA GLY A 99 12.60 -9.65 -12.60
C GLY A 99 13.10 -8.20 -12.73
N LYS A 100 12.19 -7.22 -12.80
CA LYS A 100 12.53 -5.80 -12.82
C LYS A 100 12.18 -5.13 -11.49
N GLN A 101 12.89 -4.02 -11.24
CA GLN A 101 12.55 -3.09 -10.18
C GLN A 101 11.50 -2.09 -10.68
N ILE A 102 10.44 -1.92 -9.91
CA ILE A 102 9.36 -0.98 -10.21
C ILE A 102 9.08 -0.07 -9.02
N ARG A 103 8.45 1.07 -9.29
CA ARG A 103 7.72 1.87 -8.32
C ARG A 103 6.24 1.87 -8.69
N LEU A 104 5.37 1.84 -7.70
CA LEU A 104 3.92 1.91 -7.91
C LEU A 104 3.43 3.32 -7.57
N VAL A 105 2.89 4.02 -8.57
CA VAL A 105 2.39 5.39 -8.45
C VAL A 105 0.88 5.38 -8.40
N SER A 106 0.29 5.95 -7.35
CA SER A 106 -1.16 6.01 -7.19
C SER A 106 -1.78 6.98 -8.20
N VAL A 107 -2.52 6.47 -9.19
CA VAL A 107 -3.11 7.32 -10.24
C VAL A 107 -4.19 8.25 -9.68
N HIS A 108 -4.97 7.77 -8.71
CA HIS A 108 -6.09 8.53 -8.15
C HIS A 108 -5.64 9.78 -7.38
N TRP A 109 -4.51 9.71 -6.70
CA TRP A 109 -4.03 10.78 -5.81
C TRP A 109 -2.87 11.59 -6.39
N SER A 110 -2.26 11.10 -7.46
CA SER A 110 -1.27 11.87 -8.21
C SER A 110 -1.95 12.97 -9.02
N ASP A 111 -1.25 14.08 -9.18
CA ASP A 111 -1.65 15.21 -10.02
C ASP A 111 -0.47 15.58 -10.94
N PRO A 112 -0.68 16.41 -11.98
CA PRO A 112 0.39 16.74 -12.93
C PRO A 112 1.64 17.39 -12.31
N GLY A 113 1.57 17.87 -11.08
CA GLY A 113 2.70 18.46 -10.36
C GLY A 113 3.33 17.53 -9.34
N ARG A 114 2.73 16.36 -9.04
CA ARG A 114 3.19 15.47 -7.98
C ARG A 114 2.65 14.05 -8.13
N ASP A 115 3.58 13.10 -8.16
CA ASP A 115 3.29 11.67 -8.06
C ASP A 115 3.26 11.20 -6.60
N GLU A 116 2.25 10.41 -6.23
CA GLU A 116 2.13 9.78 -4.92
C GLU A 116 2.57 8.30 -4.99
N TYR A 117 3.74 8.01 -4.42
CA TYR A 117 4.37 6.68 -4.50
C TYR A 117 3.97 5.77 -3.34
N LEU A 118 3.67 4.50 -3.64
CA LEU A 118 3.68 3.44 -2.63
C LEU A 118 5.10 3.31 -2.08
N TYR A 119 5.25 3.33 -0.75
CA TYR A 119 6.56 3.27 -0.12
C TYR A 119 6.51 2.53 1.23
N THR A 120 7.65 1.94 1.56
CA THR A 120 7.85 1.22 2.83
C THR A 120 8.76 2.06 3.74
N PRO A 121 8.21 2.87 4.68
CA PRO A 121 9.01 3.71 5.58
C PRO A 121 9.87 2.91 6.55
N ASP A 122 10.84 3.58 7.17
CA ASP A 122 11.51 3.04 8.36
C ASP A 122 10.63 3.17 9.62
N ILE A 123 9.44 2.56 9.59
CA ILE A 123 8.47 2.60 10.68
C ILE A 123 7.91 1.21 10.90
N GLU A 124 8.08 0.75 12.13
CA GLU A 124 7.64 -0.55 12.59
C GLU A 124 6.16 -0.52 12.98
N HIS A 125 5.41 -1.48 12.47
CA HIS A 125 4.07 -1.81 12.96
C HIS A 125 4.15 -2.85 14.10
N SER A 126 5.07 -3.81 14.00
CA SER A 126 5.44 -4.74 15.06
C SER A 126 6.84 -5.33 14.79
N ASP A 127 7.37 -6.16 15.69
CA ASP A 127 8.70 -6.79 15.53
C ASP A 127 8.91 -7.47 14.17
N LYS A 128 7.83 -7.99 13.57
CA LYS A 128 7.83 -8.72 12.30
C LYS A 128 7.22 -7.95 11.12
N ARG A 129 6.78 -6.71 11.33
CA ARG A 129 5.93 -6.00 10.35
C ARG A 129 6.31 -4.52 10.25
N ARG A 130 6.49 -4.05 9.02
CA ARG A 130 6.70 -2.64 8.70
C ARG A 130 5.42 -2.01 8.16
N GLU A 131 5.23 -0.72 8.41
CA GLU A 131 4.16 0.04 7.75
C GLU A 131 4.41 0.11 6.22
N VAL A 132 3.32 0.17 5.46
CA VAL A 132 3.32 0.50 4.03
C VAL A 132 2.30 1.62 3.82
N VAL A 133 2.72 2.66 3.12
CA VAL A 133 2.00 3.94 3.02
C VAL A 133 2.22 4.54 1.63
N SER A 134 1.49 5.60 1.29
CA SER A 134 1.74 6.40 0.09
C SER A 134 2.25 7.79 0.47
N TRP A 135 3.29 8.28 -0.21
CA TRP A 135 3.90 9.59 0.05
C TRP A 135 3.14 10.72 -0.63
N MET A 136 2.75 11.74 0.12
CA MET A 136 1.87 12.82 -0.36
C MET A 136 2.59 14.09 -0.81
N ASN A 137 3.91 14.17 -0.67
CA ASN A 137 4.67 15.38 -1.01
C ASN A 137 5.59 15.11 -2.20
N GLU A 138 6.38 16.11 -2.59
CA GLU A 138 7.46 15.91 -3.55
C GLU A 138 8.40 14.80 -3.03
N PRO A 139 8.66 13.75 -3.82
CA PRO A 139 9.47 12.62 -3.37
C PRO A 139 10.95 13.03 -3.32
N THR A 140 11.61 12.73 -2.20
CA THR A 140 13.07 12.81 -2.10
C THR A 140 13.71 11.51 -2.60
N GLU A 141 15.03 11.51 -2.82
CA GLU A 141 15.77 10.28 -3.16
C GLU A 141 15.54 9.15 -2.14
N ASP A 142 15.44 9.48 -0.86
CA ASP A 142 15.12 8.51 0.20
C ASP A 142 13.74 7.85 0.00
N ILE A 143 12.72 8.65 -0.36
CA ILE A 143 11.39 8.14 -0.68
C ILE A 143 11.44 7.27 -1.92
N LEU A 144 12.07 7.75 -3.00
CA LEU A 144 12.19 7.01 -4.25
C LEU A 144 12.95 5.69 -4.08
N SER A 145 13.96 5.65 -3.20
CA SER A 145 14.71 4.43 -2.87
C SER A 145 13.82 3.42 -2.12
N LYS A 146 13.05 3.87 -1.14
CA LYS A 146 12.12 3.05 -0.32
C LYS A 146 10.81 2.68 -1.03
N SER A 147 10.57 3.23 -2.22
CA SER A 147 9.44 2.91 -3.11
C SER A 147 9.74 1.82 -4.12
N ARG A 148 10.97 1.29 -4.16
CA ARG A 148 11.39 0.26 -5.12
C ARG A 148 10.93 -1.13 -4.67
N TYR A 149 10.27 -1.85 -5.58
CA TYR A 149 9.90 -3.25 -5.41
C TYR A 149 10.48 -4.09 -6.56
N MET A 150 11.09 -5.22 -6.21
CA MET A 150 11.40 -6.28 -7.16
C MET A 150 10.12 -7.08 -7.40
N VAL A 151 9.80 -7.30 -8.67
CA VAL A 151 8.63 -8.10 -9.05
C VAL A 151 9.03 -9.56 -9.23
N GLU A 152 8.50 -10.42 -8.38
CA GLU A 152 8.72 -11.86 -8.46
C GLU A 152 7.52 -12.56 -9.11
N SER A 153 7.80 -13.54 -9.97
CA SER A 153 6.78 -14.45 -10.51
C SER A 153 6.28 -15.45 -9.47
N VAL A 154 5.02 -15.86 -9.57
CA VAL A 154 4.49 -17.00 -8.82
C VAL A 154 4.57 -18.26 -9.68
N LYS A 155 5.23 -19.31 -9.18
CA LYS A 155 5.42 -20.55 -9.93
C LYS A 155 4.06 -21.19 -10.28
N GLY A 156 3.82 -21.39 -11.58
CA GLY A 156 2.61 -22.01 -12.12
C GLY A 156 1.45 -21.04 -12.35
N GLU A 157 1.61 -19.75 -12.07
CA GLU A 157 0.57 -18.72 -12.16
C GLU A 157 1.12 -17.52 -12.95
N GLU A 158 0.70 -17.35 -14.20
CA GLU A 158 1.32 -16.39 -15.13
C GLU A 158 0.84 -14.94 -14.97
N ASP A 159 -0.29 -14.73 -14.29
CA ASP A 159 -0.90 -13.43 -14.03
C ASP A 159 -0.70 -12.96 -12.57
N GLN A 160 0.11 -13.68 -11.79
CA GLN A 160 0.35 -13.41 -10.38
C GLN A 160 1.79 -13.01 -10.09
N ILE A 161 1.92 -12.06 -9.17
CA ILE A 161 3.22 -11.53 -8.72
C ILE A 161 3.33 -11.48 -7.20
N ARG A 162 4.57 -11.36 -6.71
CA ARG A 162 4.89 -10.82 -5.38
C ARG A 162 5.74 -9.57 -5.52
N LEU A 163 5.65 -8.70 -4.53
CA LEU A 163 6.41 -7.45 -4.48
C LEU A 163 7.35 -7.50 -3.26
N ALA A 164 8.65 -7.70 -3.53
CA ALA A 164 9.70 -7.66 -2.52
C ALA A 164 10.29 -6.25 -2.47
N SER A 165 10.36 -5.62 -1.30
CA SER A 165 10.97 -4.30 -1.16
C SER A 165 12.46 -4.38 -1.43
N VAL A 166 12.96 -3.64 -2.42
CA VAL A 166 14.39 -3.63 -2.78
C VAL A 166 15.22 -3.05 -1.64
N HIS A 167 14.76 -1.95 -1.03
CA HIS A 167 15.51 -1.25 0.00
C HIS A 167 15.68 -2.07 1.29
N TRP A 168 14.68 -2.88 1.64
CA TRP A 168 14.67 -3.62 2.91
C TRP A 168 15.05 -5.10 2.78
N SER A 169 14.94 -5.67 1.58
CA SER A 169 15.36 -7.05 1.35
C SER A 169 16.88 -7.17 1.26
N ASN A 170 17.38 -8.33 1.62
CA ASN A 170 18.76 -8.75 1.40
C ASN A 170 18.78 -10.25 1.07
N LEU A 171 19.97 -10.82 0.89
CA LEU A 171 20.13 -12.22 0.51
C LEU A 171 19.49 -13.23 1.43
N GLU A 172 19.51 -12.95 2.72
CA GLU A 172 19.07 -13.87 3.75
C GLU A 172 17.59 -13.68 4.04
N ARG A 173 17.02 -12.53 3.64
CA ARG A 173 15.66 -12.14 4.00
C ARG A 173 15.02 -11.21 2.99
N TYR A 174 13.90 -11.65 2.45
CA TYR A 174 13.04 -10.83 1.61
C TYR A 174 11.93 -10.18 2.44
N GLU A 175 11.75 -8.87 2.27
CA GLU A 175 10.63 -8.14 2.85
C GLU A 175 9.50 -8.00 1.82
N TYR A 176 8.40 -8.73 2.01
CA TYR A 176 7.29 -8.75 1.07
C TYR A 176 6.15 -7.81 1.47
N LEU A 177 5.63 -7.04 0.51
CA LEU A 177 4.30 -6.46 0.63
C LEU A 177 3.29 -7.60 0.77
N TYR A 178 2.49 -7.56 1.83
CA TYR A 178 1.53 -8.64 2.10
C TYR A 178 0.25 -8.13 2.75
N SER A 179 -0.79 -8.95 2.65
CA SER A 179 -2.14 -8.67 3.11
C SER A 179 -2.47 -9.47 4.40
N PRO A 180 -2.19 -8.93 5.59
CA PRO A 180 -2.44 -9.63 6.86
C PRO A 180 -3.92 -9.80 7.20
N GLU A 181 -4.19 -10.66 8.18
CA GLU A 181 -5.50 -10.73 8.85
C GLU A 181 -5.63 -9.65 9.93
N ILE A 182 -5.49 -8.38 9.52
CA ILE A 182 -5.59 -7.21 10.39
C ILE A 182 -6.51 -6.20 9.72
N ASP A 183 -7.57 -5.81 10.42
CA ASP A 183 -8.50 -4.80 9.95
C ASP A 183 -7.88 -3.40 10.03
N GLY A 184 -8.24 -2.56 9.08
CA GLY A 184 -7.96 -1.13 9.13
C GLY A 184 -8.94 -0.40 10.07
N PRO A 185 -9.09 0.92 9.91
CA PRO A 185 -10.00 1.74 10.74
C PRO A 185 -11.47 1.32 10.66
N THR A 186 -11.84 0.55 9.63
CA THR A 186 -13.18 -0.01 9.46
C THR A 186 -13.07 -1.49 9.08
N PRO A 187 -14.08 -2.32 9.39
CA PRO A 187 -14.07 -3.75 9.04
C PRO A 187 -14.11 -4.01 7.52
N ARG A 188 -14.31 -2.96 6.70
CA ARG A 188 -14.28 -3.02 5.23
C ARG A 188 -12.86 -2.92 4.68
N LEU A 189 -11.90 -2.54 5.51
CA LEU A 189 -10.52 -2.31 5.12
C LEU A 189 -9.62 -3.30 5.84
N ARG A 190 -8.60 -3.77 5.15
CA ARG A 190 -7.53 -4.59 5.68
C ARG A 190 -6.24 -3.81 5.61
N GLN A 191 -5.49 -3.74 6.70
CA GLN A 191 -4.18 -3.08 6.72
C GLN A 191 -3.23 -3.78 5.74
N MET A 192 -2.46 -3.01 4.98
CA MET A 192 -1.35 -3.53 4.17
C MET A 192 -0.04 -3.23 4.86
N LEU A 193 0.86 -4.22 4.89
CA LEU A 193 2.13 -4.15 5.63
C LEU A 193 3.24 -4.82 4.82
N SER A 194 4.49 -4.57 5.23
CA SER A 194 5.65 -5.34 4.78
C SER A 194 5.98 -6.41 5.81
N TRP A 195 6.16 -7.66 5.38
CA TRP A 195 6.60 -8.74 6.27
C TRP A 195 8.11 -8.69 6.40
N LYS A 196 8.58 -8.50 7.62
CA LYS A 196 10.00 -8.38 7.94
C LYS A 196 10.54 -9.64 8.57
N ASP A 197 10.01 -10.83 8.34
CA ASP A 197 10.58 -12.05 8.93
C ASP A 197 10.80 -13.14 7.88
N GLU A 198 11.32 -14.29 8.28
CA GLU A 198 11.39 -15.44 7.39
C GLU A 198 10.01 -15.69 6.73
N ALA A 199 10.01 -15.81 5.41
CA ALA A 199 8.80 -15.95 4.61
C ALA A 199 8.29 -17.39 4.70
N THR A 200 7.34 -17.63 5.60
CA THR A 200 6.63 -18.91 5.66
C THR A 200 5.66 -19.05 4.48
N GLU A 201 5.20 -20.27 4.20
CA GLU A 201 4.17 -20.53 3.19
C GLU A 201 2.91 -19.66 3.36
N GLU A 202 2.52 -19.39 4.61
CA GLU A 202 1.40 -18.51 4.91
C GLU A 202 1.66 -17.07 4.41
N ILE A 203 2.85 -16.54 4.67
CA ILE A 203 3.26 -15.22 4.22
C ILE A 203 3.36 -15.17 2.69
N LEU A 204 4.01 -16.17 2.09
CA LEU A 204 4.12 -16.28 0.64
C LEU A 204 2.76 -16.38 -0.04
N SER A 205 1.76 -16.97 0.61
CA SER A 205 0.37 -17.02 0.13
C SER A 205 -0.31 -15.66 0.22
N LYS A 206 -0.17 -14.95 1.35
CA LYS A 206 -0.74 -13.61 1.62
C LYS A 206 -0.04 -12.46 0.88
N SER A 207 1.09 -12.75 0.23
CA SER A 207 1.88 -11.80 -0.58
C SER A 207 1.64 -11.94 -2.08
N ARG A 208 0.66 -12.77 -2.50
CA ARG A 208 0.32 -12.96 -3.93
C ARG A 208 -0.72 -11.97 -4.39
N TYR A 209 -0.44 -11.32 -5.51
CA TYR A 209 -1.34 -10.39 -6.15
C TYR A 209 -1.58 -10.81 -7.59
N MET A 210 -2.86 -10.88 -7.97
CA MET A 210 -3.26 -10.97 -9.38
C MET A 210 -3.16 -9.56 -9.97
N VAL A 211 -2.49 -9.45 -11.11
CA VAL A 211 -2.41 -8.20 -11.87
C VAL A 211 -3.65 -8.09 -12.76
N GLU A 212 -4.36 -6.98 -12.64
CA GLU A 212 -5.50 -6.67 -13.50
C GLU A 212 -5.21 -5.41 -14.33
N PRO A 213 -5.25 -5.49 -15.67
CA PRO A 213 -5.13 -4.31 -16.52
C PRO A 213 -6.36 -3.41 -16.36
N VAL A 214 -6.15 -2.10 -16.39
CA VAL A 214 -7.26 -1.14 -16.36
C VAL A 214 -7.82 -0.96 -17.78
N PRO A 215 -9.14 -1.20 -18.02
CA PRO A 215 -9.71 -1.07 -19.36
C PRO A 215 -9.46 0.32 -19.98
N GLY A 216 -8.81 0.34 -21.14
CA GLY A 216 -8.50 1.57 -21.87
C GLY A 216 -7.30 2.36 -21.37
N GLN A 217 -6.54 1.84 -20.40
CA GLN A 217 -5.30 2.45 -19.89
C GLN A 217 -4.18 1.39 -19.89
N GLU A 218 -3.23 1.49 -20.81
CA GLU A 218 -2.23 0.44 -21.04
C GLU A 218 -1.11 0.39 -19.99
N ASP A 219 -0.85 1.50 -19.28
CA ASP A 219 0.21 1.64 -18.28
C ASP A 219 -0.29 1.51 -16.83
N GLU A 220 -1.57 1.17 -16.65
CA GLU A 220 -2.21 1.13 -15.35
C GLU A 220 -2.68 -0.28 -14.97
N ILE A 221 -2.43 -0.63 -13.72
CA ILE A 221 -2.82 -1.91 -13.14
C ILE A 221 -3.62 -1.71 -11.85
N ARG A 222 -4.35 -2.76 -11.49
CA ARG A 222 -4.83 -3.00 -10.13
C ARG A 222 -4.17 -4.27 -9.60
N LEU A 223 -3.97 -4.32 -8.29
CA LEU A 223 -3.45 -5.48 -7.60
C LEU A 223 -4.54 -6.06 -6.71
N ALA A 224 -5.01 -7.26 -7.04
CA ALA A 224 -5.99 -7.98 -6.23
C ALA A 224 -5.31 -9.07 -5.40
N SER A 225 -5.55 -9.11 -4.10
CA SER A 225 -5.02 -10.15 -3.21
C SER A 225 -5.57 -11.52 -3.60
N VAL A 226 -4.71 -12.44 -4.04
CA VAL A 226 -5.13 -13.80 -4.41
C VAL A 226 -5.60 -14.59 -3.19
N HIS A 227 -5.00 -14.34 -2.03
CA HIS A 227 -5.34 -15.07 -0.81
C HIS A 227 -6.75 -14.75 -0.29
N TRP A 228 -7.19 -13.51 -0.48
CA TRP A 228 -8.45 -13.03 0.09
C TRP A 228 -9.56 -12.87 -0.93
N SER A 229 -9.23 -12.76 -2.23
CA SER A 229 -10.23 -12.65 -3.27
C SER A 229 -10.89 -14.00 -3.54
N ASP A 230 -12.19 -13.96 -3.82
CA ASP A 230 -12.97 -15.06 -4.37
C ASP A 230 -13.56 -14.63 -5.73
N PRO A 231 -14.13 -15.55 -6.52
CA PRO A 231 -14.69 -15.21 -7.83
C PRO A 231 -15.80 -14.14 -7.81
N GLU A 232 -16.43 -13.91 -6.67
CA GLU A 232 -17.53 -12.94 -6.50
C GLU A 232 -17.03 -11.61 -5.90
N ARG A 233 -15.88 -11.60 -5.24
CA ARG A 233 -15.35 -10.45 -4.49
C ARG A 233 -13.84 -10.37 -4.58
N TYR A 234 -13.36 -9.30 -5.20
CA TYR A 234 -11.93 -8.99 -5.28
C TYR A 234 -11.50 -8.02 -4.18
N GLU A 235 -10.45 -8.42 -3.47
CA GLU A 235 -9.79 -7.63 -2.46
C GLU A 235 -8.64 -6.82 -3.09
N TYR A 236 -8.95 -5.60 -3.56
CA TYR A 236 -7.97 -4.73 -4.22
C TYR A 236 -7.13 -3.92 -3.24
N LEU A 237 -5.83 -3.83 -3.52
CA LEU A 237 -4.93 -2.84 -2.96
C LEU A 237 -5.41 -1.43 -3.33
N ILE A 238 -5.60 -0.56 -2.34
CA ILE A 238 -6.04 0.82 -2.52
C ILE A 238 -5.15 1.81 -1.78
N THR A 239 -4.94 2.96 -2.42
CA THR A 239 -4.44 4.14 -1.72
C THR A 239 -5.62 4.89 -1.10
N SER A 240 -5.65 4.98 0.22
CA SER A 240 -6.82 5.50 0.94
C SER A 240 -6.85 7.02 1.01
N ARG A 241 -8.05 7.59 1.22
CA ARG A 241 -8.18 8.97 1.70
C ARG A 241 -7.67 9.13 3.14
N HIS A 242 -7.65 8.04 3.90
CA HIS A 242 -7.22 8.04 5.30
C HIS A 242 -5.73 8.39 5.43
N GLN A 243 -5.43 9.25 6.41
CA GLN A 243 -4.10 9.77 6.69
C GLN A 243 -3.87 9.70 8.20
N ALA A 244 -3.20 8.65 8.66
CA ALA A 244 -2.76 8.59 10.06
C ALA A 244 -1.69 9.66 10.36
N ARG A 245 -0.95 10.14 9.35
CA ARG A 245 0.08 11.19 9.47
C ARG A 245 0.00 12.17 8.30
N GLN A 246 0.47 13.41 8.51
CA GLN A 246 0.23 14.54 7.60
C GLN A 246 0.88 14.42 6.21
N ASP A 247 1.92 13.61 6.09
CA ASP A 247 2.78 13.47 4.91
C ASP A 247 2.50 12.18 4.11
N ARG A 248 1.55 11.36 4.57
CA ARG A 248 1.33 10.04 4.01
C ARG A 248 -0.12 9.58 4.09
N ARG A 249 -0.52 8.78 3.10
CA ARG A 249 -1.80 8.05 3.09
C ARG A 249 -1.58 6.61 3.51
N ASP A 250 -2.57 6.06 4.19
CA ASP A 250 -2.57 4.65 4.54
C ASP A 250 -2.98 3.78 3.34
N ILE A 251 -2.37 2.60 3.27
CA ILE A 251 -2.62 1.62 2.22
C ILE A 251 -3.44 0.48 2.81
N TYR A 252 -4.51 0.13 2.11
CA TYR A 252 -5.43 -0.92 2.52
C TYR A 252 -5.71 -1.91 1.40
N SER A 253 -6.26 -3.05 1.75
CA SER A 253 -7.07 -3.87 0.84
C SER A 253 -8.56 -3.68 1.15
N TRP A 254 -9.40 -3.62 0.11
CA TRP A 254 -10.86 -3.52 0.25
C TRP A 254 -11.50 -4.89 0.47
N LYS A 255 -12.08 -5.15 1.64
CA LYS A 255 -12.59 -6.47 2.05
C LYS A 255 -14.04 -6.80 1.65
N ARG A 256 -14.85 -5.81 1.28
CA ARG A 256 -16.33 -5.93 1.37
C ARG A 256 -17.00 -6.27 0.04
N GLU A 257 -18.25 -5.83 -0.10
CA GLU A 257 -19.09 -5.94 -1.29
C GLU A 257 -18.34 -5.56 -2.57
N GLN A 258 -18.90 -5.96 -3.71
CA GLN A 258 -18.39 -5.65 -5.03
C GLN A 258 -17.87 -4.20 -5.10
N PRO A 259 -16.60 -4.00 -5.50
CA PRO A 259 -15.94 -2.72 -5.36
C PRO A 259 -16.69 -1.65 -6.17
N THR A 260 -16.93 -0.51 -5.54
CA THR A 260 -17.57 0.63 -6.18
C THR A 260 -16.59 1.30 -7.15
N ASN A 261 -17.10 2.17 -8.04
CA ASN A 261 -16.24 2.95 -8.93
C ASN A 261 -15.20 3.79 -8.17
N ASP A 262 -15.54 4.29 -6.97
CA ASP A 262 -14.60 5.00 -6.11
C ASP A 262 -13.44 4.10 -5.67
N ILE A 263 -13.73 2.87 -5.24
CA ILE A 263 -12.72 1.88 -4.85
C ILE A 263 -11.86 1.47 -6.04
N LEU A 264 -12.48 1.22 -7.19
CA LEU A 264 -11.78 0.86 -8.44
C LEU A 264 -10.91 2.00 -8.99
N SER A 265 -11.23 3.24 -8.65
CA SER A 265 -10.40 4.40 -8.97
C SER A 265 -9.18 4.46 -8.04
N LYS A 266 -9.38 4.28 -6.73
CA LYS A 266 -8.31 4.29 -5.71
C LYS A 266 -7.36 3.09 -5.76
N SER A 267 -7.70 2.04 -6.51
CA SER A 267 -6.86 0.86 -6.72
C SER A 267 -5.95 0.94 -7.94
N ARG A 268 -6.00 2.04 -8.72
CA ARG A 268 -5.20 2.21 -9.93
C ARG A 268 -3.77 2.64 -9.59
N TYR A 269 -2.81 1.88 -10.10
CA TYR A 269 -1.40 2.20 -10.03
C TYR A 269 -0.79 2.27 -11.43
N ARG A 270 -0.03 3.32 -11.70
CA ARG A 270 0.89 3.36 -12.83
C ARG A 270 2.19 2.67 -12.43
N VAL A 271 2.72 1.84 -13.30
CA VAL A 271 3.99 1.12 -13.08
C VAL A 271 5.14 1.96 -13.65
N GLU A 272 6.05 2.39 -12.79
CA GLU A 272 7.28 3.07 -13.20
C GLU A 272 8.45 2.10 -13.13
N PHE A 273 9.09 1.80 -14.26
CA PHE A 273 10.30 0.97 -14.28
C PHE A 273 11.52 1.77 -13.84
N VAL A 274 12.28 1.21 -12.89
CA VAL A 274 13.53 1.81 -12.42
C VAL A 274 14.65 1.37 -13.35
N ASN A 275 15.22 2.31 -14.11
CA ASN A 275 16.32 2.03 -15.03
C ASN A 275 17.66 2.06 -14.28
N SER A 276 18.41 0.95 -14.34
CA SER A 276 19.69 0.74 -13.63
C SER A 276 20.81 1.74 -13.98
N SER A 277 20.78 2.36 -15.16
CA SER A 277 21.92 3.14 -15.67
C SER A 277 22.20 4.51 -15.05
N LYS A 278 21.42 4.96 -14.03
CA LYS A 278 21.63 6.26 -13.36
C LYS A 278 21.67 6.23 -11.84
N GLU A 279 21.24 5.15 -11.19
CA GLU A 279 21.04 5.12 -9.72
C GLU A 279 21.97 4.12 -8.99
N GLU A 280 22.85 3.40 -9.72
CA GLU A 280 23.64 2.28 -9.17
C GLU A 280 25.03 2.65 -8.55
N GLU A 281 25.51 3.90 -8.61
CA GLU A 281 26.86 4.20 -8.10
C GLU A 281 27.04 4.13 -6.57
N THR A 282 25.99 3.88 -5.78
CA THR A 282 26.09 3.81 -4.29
C THR A 282 25.56 2.53 -3.63
N GLU A 283 24.97 1.59 -4.37
CA GLU A 283 24.38 0.37 -3.78
C GLU A 283 24.83 -0.94 -4.46
N GLU A 284 25.78 -0.89 -5.39
CA GLU A 284 26.31 -2.07 -6.12
C GLU A 284 27.00 -3.12 -5.24
N GLU A 285 27.23 -2.87 -3.94
CA GLU A 285 27.70 -3.92 -3.02
C GLU A 285 26.59 -4.90 -2.59
N ASN A 286 25.31 -4.65 -2.95
CA ASN A 286 24.16 -5.48 -2.57
C ASN A 286 23.32 -6.03 -3.75
N TRP A 287 23.99 -6.64 -4.75
CA TRP A 287 23.46 -7.56 -5.82
C TRP A 287 23.22 -6.93 -7.21
N TRP A 288 23.79 -7.40 -8.33
CA TRP A 288 23.86 -8.79 -8.89
C TRP A 288 25.11 -9.11 -9.74
N GLY A 289 26.23 -9.55 -9.14
CA GLY A 289 27.43 -9.98 -9.87
C GLY A 289 27.42 -11.46 -10.29
N ALA A 290 26.81 -11.77 -11.44
CA ALA A 290 27.07 -12.93 -12.32
C ALA A 290 27.33 -14.32 -11.71
N GLU A 291 26.28 -15.14 -11.57
CA GLU A 291 26.40 -16.57 -11.92
C GLU A 291 26.12 -16.73 -13.41
N SER A 292 27.19 -16.60 -14.21
CA SER A 292 27.20 -17.13 -15.56
C SER A 292 26.92 -18.63 -15.50
N VAL A 293 25.84 -19.05 -16.14
CA VAL A 293 25.64 -20.42 -16.62
C VAL A 293 26.96 -20.94 -17.18
N PRO A 294 27.47 -22.12 -16.79
CA PRO A 294 28.64 -22.69 -17.44
C PRO A 294 28.26 -22.99 -18.89
N SER A 295 28.66 -22.11 -19.81
CA SER A 295 28.71 -22.46 -21.22
C SER A 295 29.64 -23.65 -21.32
N LEU A 296 29.10 -24.81 -21.69
CA LEU A 296 29.88 -25.93 -22.21
C LEU A 296 30.77 -25.41 -23.33
N SER A 297 32.03 -25.13 -22.99
CA SER A 297 33.05 -24.81 -23.98
C SER A 297 33.28 -26.05 -24.80
N LYS A 298 33.17 -25.91 -26.12
CA LYS A 298 33.39 -26.96 -27.12
C LYS A 298 34.85 -27.41 -27.25
N ASP A 299 35.69 -27.12 -26.26
CA ASP A 299 37.12 -27.41 -26.26
C ASP A 299 37.52 -28.58 -25.35
N ALA A 300 36.57 -29.24 -24.67
CA ALA A 300 36.85 -30.47 -23.89
C ALA A 300 36.57 -31.78 -24.65
N LEU A 301 36.35 -31.73 -25.97
CA LEU A 301 36.11 -32.90 -26.83
C LEU A 301 37.22 -33.04 -27.88
N LYS A 302 38.47 -33.04 -27.42
CA LYS A 302 39.62 -33.47 -28.25
C LYS A 302 40.77 -34.06 -27.44
N ALA A 303 40.46 -34.92 -26.48
CA ALA A 303 41.45 -35.82 -25.90
C ALA A 303 40.70 -37.02 -25.31
N HIS A 304 40.34 -37.98 -26.16
CA HIS A 304 40.23 -39.41 -25.86
C HIS A 304 39.51 -40.11 -27.02
N SER A 305 40.24 -40.29 -28.12
CA SER A 305 40.01 -41.44 -29.00
C SER A 305 41.36 -41.98 -29.46
N PHE A 306 41.45 -43.31 -29.47
CA PHE A 306 42.54 -44.17 -29.97
C PHE A 306 43.72 -44.49 -29.04
N ALA A 307 43.61 -45.62 -28.33
CA ALA A 307 44.46 -46.82 -28.49
C ALA A 307 43.91 -47.92 -27.56
N GLU A 308 43.02 -48.79 -28.04
CA GLU A 308 43.31 -50.18 -28.45
C GLU A 308 44.00 -51.09 -27.41
N ILE A 309 43.21 -52.07 -26.95
CA ILE A 309 43.47 -53.53 -26.85
C ILE A 309 44.77 -53.99 -26.14
N ILE A 310 44.61 -54.75 -25.04
CA ILE A 310 44.96 -56.19 -24.88
C ILE A 310 44.89 -56.57 -23.38
N SER A 311 44.07 -57.57 -23.08
CA SER A 311 44.05 -58.40 -21.86
C SER A 311 45.15 -59.48 -21.95
N PRO A 312 45.79 -59.95 -20.85
CA PRO A 312 45.24 -61.11 -20.13
C PRO A 312 45.45 -61.13 -18.60
N THR A 313 44.44 -61.70 -17.93
CA THR A 313 44.51 -62.79 -16.93
C THR A 313 45.82 -62.98 -16.14
N GLU A 314 45.74 -62.99 -14.80
CA GLU A 314 45.98 -64.17 -13.94
C GLU A 314 46.00 -63.81 -12.44
N LEU A 315 45.26 -64.63 -11.67
CA LEU A 315 45.31 -64.92 -10.22
C LEU A 315 44.93 -63.84 -9.19
#